data_AF-A0A518K9V9-F1
#
_entry.id   AF-A0A518K9V9-F1
#
_cell.length_a   1.000
_cell.length_b   1.000
_cell.length_c   1.000
_cell.angle_alpha   90.00
_cell.angle_beta   90.00
_cell.angle_gamma   90.00
#
_symmetry.space_group_name_H-M   'P 1'
#
loop_
_entity.id
_entity.type
_entity.pdbx_description
1 polymer ?
#
loop_
_entity_poly.entity_id
_entity_poly.type
_entity_poly.pdbx_seq_one_letter_code
_entity_poly.pdbx_strand_id
1 'polypeptide(L)'
;MAIEVECENCQKVLLLKDACAGKTGKCPYCKKAITVPAPNPAKPTAVDQKEPTDKQIAYAQSLGVIVPSGIRRAELSELIDEAKNQLPATENQKVMLRDLGVSFPDDIRSSQISMLIDACFDIQGQMASRAPQRHEEQLRQADMLIDSATDIQLLQELSNRGRLFFTFIMDDDEFRYQEGLPIEGRITWTDSLNEADVKYVISRLAADWCRDHDMKIYSDEFDGNPPELKYVAGELDTQGTAYNFSFPSTDDDA
;
A
#
# COMPACT_ATOMS: atom_id res chain seq x y z
N MET A 1 7.38 22.75 -5.58
CA MET A 1 5.96 22.84 -5.99
C MET A 1 5.90 23.25 -7.47
N ALA A 2 4.74 23.11 -8.11
CA ALA A 2 4.53 23.57 -9.48
C ALA A 2 3.73 24.88 -9.45
N ILE A 3 4.14 25.86 -10.24
CA ILE A 3 3.45 27.13 -10.42
C ILE A 3 2.62 27.02 -11.69
N GLU A 4 1.31 27.24 -11.58
CA GLU A 4 0.41 27.33 -12.73
C GLU A 4 0.38 28.77 -13.24
N VAL A 5 0.76 28.96 -14.51
CA VAL A 5 0.73 30.27 -15.18
C VAL A 5 -0.01 30.15 -16.49
N GLU A 6 -0.98 31.04 -16.71
CA GLU A 6 -1.69 31.14 -17.98
C GLU A 6 -0.94 32.05 -18.95
N CYS A 7 -0.72 31.60 -20.20
CA CYS A 7 -0.05 32.42 -21.20
C CYS A 7 -1.00 33.47 -21.81
N GLU A 8 -0.70 34.76 -21.65
CA GLU A 8 -1.53 35.89 -22.14
C GLU A 8 -1.84 35.86 -23.64
N ASN A 9 -1.04 35.18 -24.46
CA ASN A 9 -1.23 35.15 -25.90
C ASN A 9 -2.00 33.94 -26.44
N CYS A 10 -1.92 32.79 -25.77
CA CYS A 10 -2.58 31.57 -26.26
C CYS A 10 -3.49 30.89 -25.21
N GLN A 11 -3.62 31.48 -24.02
CA GLN A 11 -4.52 31.06 -22.94
C GLN A 11 -4.34 29.60 -22.49
N LYS A 12 -3.15 29.04 -22.71
CA LYS A 12 -2.80 27.70 -22.22
C LYS A 12 -2.14 27.82 -20.84
N VAL A 13 -2.57 26.96 -19.93
CA VAL A 13 -1.98 26.81 -18.59
C VAL A 13 -0.64 26.07 -18.71
N LEU A 14 0.39 26.61 -18.07
CA LEU A 14 1.73 26.06 -18.01
C LEU A 14 2.07 25.68 -16.57
N LEU A 15 2.52 24.45 -16.39
CA LEU A 15 3.08 23.97 -15.12
C LEU A 15 4.59 24.21 -15.13
N LEU A 16 5.05 25.16 -14.32
CA LEU A 16 6.45 25.55 -14.25
C LEU A 16 7.03 25.18 -12.88
N LYS A 17 8.34 24.90 -12.84
CA LYS A 17 9.06 24.67 -11.58
C LYS A 17 9.21 25.98 -10.81
N ASP A 18 9.24 25.92 -9.48
CA ASP A 18 9.45 27.11 -8.62
C ASP A 18 10.70 27.93 -8.99
N ALA A 19 11.75 27.29 -9.51
CA ALA A 19 12.98 27.96 -9.96
C ALA A 19 12.79 28.95 -11.16
N CYS A 20 11.62 28.89 -11.82
CA CYS A 20 11.22 29.78 -12.89
C CYS A 20 10.48 31.02 -12.40
N ALA A 21 10.15 31.12 -11.11
CA ALA A 21 9.42 32.25 -10.58
C ALA A 21 10.19 33.57 -10.72
N GLY A 22 9.52 34.63 -11.16
CA GLY A 22 10.11 35.94 -11.40
C GLY A 22 10.97 36.04 -12.68
N LYS A 23 11.13 34.95 -13.43
CA LYS A 23 11.91 34.93 -14.67
C LYS A 23 11.01 35.06 -15.90
N THR A 24 11.57 35.60 -16.97
CA THR A 24 10.91 35.65 -18.28
C THR A 24 11.32 34.43 -19.10
N GLY A 25 10.34 33.71 -19.65
CA GLY A 25 10.55 32.53 -20.50
C GLY A 25 9.80 32.65 -21.82
N LYS A 26 9.93 31.67 -22.71
CA LYS A 26 9.10 31.56 -23.93
C LYS A 26 8.03 30.49 -23.72
N CYS A 27 6.79 30.79 -24.09
CA CYS A 27 5.71 29.82 -24.07
C CYS A 27 6.02 28.67 -25.06
N PRO A 28 5.94 27.39 -24.65
CA PRO A 28 6.23 26.25 -25.53
C PRO A 28 5.24 26.12 -26.70
N TYR A 29 4.04 26.69 -26.57
CA TYR A 29 2.99 26.60 -27.58
C TYR A 29 3.04 27.73 -28.62
N CYS A 30 3.15 28.99 -28.18
CA CYS A 30 3.10 30.15 -29.09
C CYS A 30 4.44 30.88 -29.26
N LYS A 31 5.49 30.46 -28.56
CA LYS A 31 6.86 31.03 -28.59
C LYS A 31 6.98 32.50 -28.16
N LYS A 32 5.88 33.16 -27.77
CA LYS A 32 5.91 34.52 -27.20
C LYS A 32 6.47 34.50 -25.78
N ALA A 33 7.07 35.62 -25.37
CA ALA A 33 7.62 35.77 -24.03
C ALA A 33 6.48 35.76 -22.99
N ILE A 34 6.71 35.07 -21.88
CA ILE A 34 5.84 35.04 -20.70
C ILE A 34 6.67 35.46 -19.49
N THR A 35 6.08 36.25 -18.60
CA THR A 35 6.72 36.60 -17.33
C THR A 35 6.07 35.75 -16.25
N VAL A 36 6.84 34.87 -15.62
CA VAL A 36 6.35 34.07 -14.49
C VAL A 36 6.28 35.00 -13.28
N PRO A 37 5.10 35.20 -12.66
CA PRO A 37 5.00 36.03 -11.48
C PRO A 37 5.95 35.50 -10.40
N ALA A 38 6.79 36.38 -9.85
CA ALA A 38 7.52 36.04 -8.65
C ALA A 38 6.49 35.83 -7.53
N PRO A 39 6.62 34.79 -6.68
CA PRO A 39 5.87 34.76 -5.45
C PRO A 39 6.15 36.08 -4.75
N ASN A 40 5.10 36.89 -4.57
CA ASN A 40 5.21 38.08 -3.77
C ASN A 40 5.77 37.60 -2.43
N PRO A 41 6.97 38.04 -1.99
CA PRO A 41 7.55 37.56 -0.74
C PRO A 41 6.46 37.77 0.29
N ALA A 42 5.90 36.66 0.80
CA ALA A 42 4.72 36.71 1.62
C ALA A 42 5.04 37.72 2.73
N LYS A 43 4.30 38.84 2.73
CA LYS A 43 4.44 39.85 3.78
C LYS A 43 4.29 39.05 5.07
N PRO A 44 5.30 39.02 5.97
CA PRO A 44 5.36 38.06 7.06
C PRO A 44 4.00 38.05 7.74
N THR A 45 3.31 36.93 7.60
CA THR A 45 1.93 36.79 8.03
C THR A 45 1.93 37.16 9.51
N ALA A 46 1.00 38.01 9.96
CA ALA A 46 0.94 38.52 11.35
C ALA A 46 0.75 37.43 12.43
N VAL A 47 0.91 36.16 12.08
CA VAL A 47 0.94 34.99 12.95
C VAL A 47 2.15 35.03 13.91
N ASP A 48 3.26 35.70 13.53
CA ASP A 48 4.48 35.80 14.35
C ASP A 48 4.45 36.81 15.50
N GLN A 49 3.35 37.56 15.67
CA GLN A 49 3.22 38.52 16.76
C GLN A 49 2.46 37.98 17.97
N LYS A 50 2.09 36.69 17.98
CA LYS A 50 1.43 36.12 19.16
C LYS A 50 2.42 36.07 20.31
N GLU A 51 1.97 36.54 21.47
CA GLU A 51 2.67 36.34 22.73
C GLU A 51 2.76 34.84 23.02
N PRO A 52 3.85 34.38 23.66
CA PRO A 52 3.98 32.98 24.05
C PRO A 52 2.87 32.57 25.00
N THR A 53 2.39 31.34 24.86
CA THR A 53 1.39 30.80 25.79
C THR A 53 2.04 30.49 27.15
N ASP A 54 1.28 30.60 28.24
CA ASP A 54 1.76 30.29 29.60
C ASP A 54 2.40 28.89 29.69
N LYS A 55 1.87 27.92 28.92
CA LYS A 55 2.43 26.57 28.82
C LYS A 55 3.83 26.55 28.23
N GLN A 56 4.11 27.36 27.21
CA GLN A 56 5.45 27.46 26.62
C GLN A 56 6.42 28.13 27.59
N ILE A 57 5.98 29.15 28.33
CA ILE A 57 6.80 29.84 29.34
C ILE A 57 7.14 28.88 30.47
N ALA A 58 6.15 28.19 31.03
CA ALA A 58 6.35 27.21 32.10
C ALA A 58 7.29 26.07 31.66
N TYR A 59 7.15 25.62 30.41
CA TYR A 59 8.01 24.59 29.84
C TYR A 59 9.44 25.08 29.56
N ALA A 60 9.62 26.30 29.05
CA ALA A 60 10.94 26.90 28.89
C ALA A 60 11.66 27.03 30.25
N GLN A 61 10.92 27.45 31.28
CA GLN A 61 11.44 27.56 32.65
C GLN A 61 11.82 26.19 33.24
N SER A 62 11.05 25.13 32.98
CA SER A 62 11.40 23.77 33.43
C SER A 62 12.65 23.22 32.72
N LEU A 63 12.97 23.74 31.53
CA LEU A 63 14.22 23.48 30.82
C LEU A 63 15.39 24.38 31.26
N GLY A 64 15.17 25.29 32.22
CA GLY A 64 16.20 26.22 32.69
C GLY A 64 16.45 27.42 31.77
N VAL A 65 15.58 27.65 30.77
CA VAL A 65 15.68 28.80 29.86
C VAL A 65 15.20 30.06 30.57
N ILE A 66 16.03 31.11 30.55
CA ILE A 66 15.65 32.43 31.06
C ILE A 66 14.77 33.11 30.00
N VAL A 67 13.51 33.37 30.35
CA VAL A 67 12.50 33.97 29.45
C VAL A 67 12.51 35.50 29.61
N PRO A 68 12.97 36.29 28.62
CA PRO A 68 12.95 37.75 28.70
C PRO A 68 11.52 38.29 28.65
N SER A 69 11.26 39.40 29.33
CA SER A 69 9.97 40.10 29.26
C SER A 69 9.71 40.61 27.84
N GLY A 70 8.58 40.26 27.25
CA GLY A 70 8.19 40.69 25.90
C GLY A 70 8.75 39.83 24.75
N ILE A 71 9.33 38.65 25.05
CA ILE A 71 9.76 37.70 24.02
C ILE A 71 8.56 37.23 23.18
N ARG A 72 8.78 37.06 21.87
CA ARG A 72 7.74 36.56 20.96
C ARG A 72 7.63 35.04 21.04
N ARG A 73 6.46 34.50 20.67
CA ARG A 73 6.24 33.05 20.68
C ARG A 73 7.24 32.27 19.81
N ALA A 74 7.58 32.79 18.64
CA ALA A 74 8.55 32.16 17.73
C ALA A 74 9.94 32.10 18.36
N GLU A 75 10.44 33.25 18.85
CA GLU A 75 11.73 33.36 19.56
C GLU A 75 11.80 32.44 20.79
N LEU A 76 10.74 32.37 21.60
CA LEU A 76 10.72 31.45 22.73
C LEU A 76 10.74 29.98 22.29
N SER A 77 10.10 29.66 21.16
CA SER A 77 10.10 28.29 20.63
C SER A 77 11.49 27.88 20.17
N GLU A 78 12.22 28.78 19.50
CA GLU A 78 13.62 28.55 19.12
C GLU A 78 14.52 28.32 20.35
N LEU A 79 14.37 29.13 21.41
CA LEU A 79 15.12 28.94 22.66
C LEU A 79 14.80 27.60 23.34
N ILE A 80 13.52 27.19 23.33
CA ILE A 80 13.10 25.89 23.86
C ILE A 80 13.77 24.75 23.07
N ASP A 81 13.78 24.85 21.73
CA ASP A 81 14.33 23.81 20.88
C ASP A 81 15.86 23.73 21.00
N GLU A 82 16.55 24.87 21.11
CA GLU A 82 17.98 24.90 21.41
C GLU A 82 18.27 24.25 22.78
N ALA A 83 17.52 24.60 23.82
CA ALA A 83 17.69 24.01 25.15
C ALA A 83 17.43 22.50 25.16
N LYS A 84 16.37 22.03 24.49
CA LYS A 84 16.09 20.59 24.34
C LYS A 84 17.24 19.83 23.70
N ASN A 85 17.88 20.42 22.69
CA ASN A 85 19.00 19.82 21.99
C ASN A 85 20.27 19.71 22.85
N GLN A 86 20.35 20.44 23.98
CA GLN A 86 21.44 20.33 24.94
C GLN A 86 21.16 19.39 26.10
N LEU A 87 19.92 18.93 26.27
CA LEU A 87 19.58 18.02 27.36
C LEU A 87 20.32 16.69 27.22
N PRO A 88 20.79 16.12 28.34
CA PRO A 88 21.32 14.77 28.35
C PRO A 88 20.23 13.79 27.89
N ALA A 89 20.64 12.68 27.28
CA ALA A 89 19.75 11.60 26.92
C ALA A 89 19.00 11.08 28.15
N THR A 90 17.71 10.79 27.97
CA THR A 90 16.91 10.14 29.02
C THR A 90 17.38 8.71 29.23
N GLU A 91 17.23 8.17 30.45
CA GLU A 91 17.64 6.78 30.72
C GLU A 91 16.88 5.76 29.85
N ASN A 92 15.62 6.05 29.48
CA ASN A 92 14.87 5.19 28.56
C ASN A 92 15.52 5.11 27.17
N GLN A 93 15.97 6.25 26.62
CA GLN A 93 16.70 6.26 25.34
C GLN A 93 18.02 5.49 25.46
N LYS A 94 18.73 5.62 26.60
CA LYS A 94 19.97 4.89 26.87
C LYS A 94 19.75 3.38 26.94
N VAL A 95 18.73 2.93 27.66
CA VAL A 95 18.35 1.50 27.73
C VAL A 95 18.03 0.97 26.34
N MET A 96 17.21 1.69 25.58
CA MET A 96 16.85 1.31 24.22
C MET A 96 18.07 1.13 23.30
N LEU A 97 19.04 2.05 23.37
CA LEU A 97 20.27 1.91 22.57
C LEU A 97 21.16 0.74 23.01
N ARG A 98 21.19 0.43 24.32
CA ARG A 98 21.90 -0.74 24.86
C ARG A 98 21.24 -2.05 24.42
N ASP A 99 19.91 -2.10 24.37
CA ASP A 99 19.15 -3.26 23.88
C ASP A 99 19.40 -3.51 22.39
N LEU A 100 19.69 -2.45 21.64
CA LEU A 100 20.14 -2.52 20.24
C LEU A 100 21.64 -2.87 20.11
N GLY A 101 22.35 -3.07 21.22
CA GLY A 101 23.77 -3.47 21.25
C GLY A 101 24.75 -2.34 20.94
N VAL A 102 24.34 -1.07 21.05
CA VAL A 102 25.18 0.08 20.73
C VAL A 102 25.81 0.67 21.99
N SER A 103 27.12 0.87 21.97
CA SER A 103 27.86 1.59 23.01
C SER A 103 27.89 3.09 22.75
N PHE A 104 27.74 3.90 23.80
CA PHE A 104 27.74 5.37 23.73
C PHE A 104 28.33 5.97 25.01
N PRO A 105 28.81 7.22 24.98
CA PRO A 105 29.33 7.89 26.18
C PRO A 105 28.20 8.31 27.14
N ASP A 106 28.49 8.37 28.44
CA ASP A 106 27.48 8.63 29.48
C ASP A 106 26.84 10.04 29.39
N ASP A 107 27.55 11.00 28.79
CA ASP A 107 27.15 12.39 28.58
C ASP A 107 26.47 12.66 27.23
N ILE A 108 26.07 11.61 26.52
CA ILE A 108 25.39 11.73 25.22
C ILE A 108 24.11 12.57 25.33
N ARG A 109 23.89 13.44 24.34
CA ARG A 109 22.71 14.30 24.27
C ARG A 109 21.49 13.55 23.75
N SER A 110 20.30 14.01 24.13
CA SER A 110 19.03 13.41 23.70
C SER A 110 18.83 13.43 22.18
N SER A 111 19.29 14.48 21.49
CA SER A 111 19.24 14.55 20.03
C SER A 111 20.15 13.51 19.37
N GLN A 112 21.38 13.35 19.88
CA GLN A 112 22.36 12.40 19.36
C GLN A 112 21.90 10.96 19.56
N ILE A 113 21.34 10.63 20.72
CA ILE A 113 20.87 9.26 20.98
C ILE A 113 19.67 8.92 20.10
N SER A 114 18.74 9.85 19.87
CA SER A 114 17.62 9.64 18.95
C SER A 114 18.10 9.37 17.53
N MET A 115 19.10 10.13 17.04
CA MET A 115 19.70 9.86 15.74
C MET A 115 20.32 8.46 15.64
N LEU A 116 20.94 7.98 16.72
CA LEU A 116 21.50 6.63 16.76
C LEU A 116 20.41 5.56 16.77
N ILE A 117 19.31 5.77 17.50
CA ILE A 117 18.13 4.87 17.50
C ILE A 117 17.57 4.74 16.08
N ASP A 118 17.33 5.88 15.42
CA ASP A 118 16.78 5.91 14.06
C ASP A 118 17.71 5.20 13.07
N ALA A 119 19.02 5.47 13.13
CA ALA A 119 20.01 4.80 12.30
C ALA A 119 20.04 3.28 12.53
N CYS A 120 19.86 2.83 13.78
CA CYS A 120 19.79 1.40 14.09
C CYS A 120 18.56 0.74 13.47
N PHE A 121 17.39 1.39 13.55
CA PHE A 121 16.17 0.86 12.93
C PHE A 121 16.27 0.83 11.41
N ASP A 122 16.86 1.85 10.79
CA ASP A 122 17.12 1.84 9.35
C ASP A 122 18.03 0.68 8.94
N ILE A 123 19.11 0.43 9.69
CA ILE A 123 20.01 -0.70 9.42
C ILE A 123 19.29 -2.03 9.61
N GLN A 124 18.50 -2.20 10.69
CA GLN A 124 17.73 -3.41 10.91
C GLN A 124 16.70 -3.65 9.80
N GLY A 125 16.01 -2.60 9.34
CA GLY A 125 15.08 -2.67 8.21
C GLY A 125 15.79 -3.07 6.91
N GLN A 126 16.97 -2.51 6.65
CA GLN A 126 17.80 -2.92 5.52
C GLN A 126 18.28 -4.36 5.62
N MET A 127 18.64 -4.85 6.81
CA MET A 127 19.03 -6.25 6.99
C MET A 127 17.85 -7.21 6.80
N ALA A 128 16.69 -6.85 7.35
CA ALA A 128 15.45 -7.62 7.24
C ALA A 128 14.97 -7.73 5.79
N SER A 129 15.19 -6.70 4.97
CA SER A 129 14.85 -6.71 3.53
C SER A 129 15.93 -7.35 2.65
N ARG A 130 17.21 -7.23 3.00
CA ARG A 130 18.30 -7.83 2.21
C ARG A 130 18.33 -9.35 2.25
N ALA A 131 17.94 -9.98 3.37
CA ALA A 131 17.90 -11.43 3.47
C ALA A 131 16.92 -12.09 2.46
N PRO A 132 15.63 -11.68 2.39
CA PRO A 132 14.71 -12.21 1.39
C PRO A 132 15.13 -11.83 -0.03
N GLN A 133 15.63 -10.60 -0.26
CA GLN A 133 16.11 -10.21 -1.60
C GLN A 133 17.29 -11.07 -2.08
N ARG A 134 18.26 -11.36 -1.21
CA ARG A 134 19.38 -12.25 -1.56
C ARG A 134 18.92 -13.68 -1.78
N HIS A 135 17.96 -14.15 -0.99
CA HIS A 135 17.41 -15.49 -1.15
C HIS A 135 16.64 -15.61 -2.47
N GLU A 136 15.80 -14.62 -2.78
CA GLU A 136 15.09 -14.50 -4.05
C GLU A 136 16.06 -14.41 -5.23
N GLU A 137 17.13 -13.61 -5.12
CA GLU A 137 18.13 -13.52 -6.18
C GLU A 137 18.92 -14.83 -6.36
N GLN A 138 19.22 -15.55 -5.26
CA GLN A 138 19.82 -16.89 -5.33
C GLN A 138 18.88 -17.90 -6.00
N LEU A 139 17.59 -17.88 -5.65
CA LEU A 139 16.58 -18.73 -6.28
C LEU A 139 16.43 -18.39 -7.76
N ARG A 140 16.48 -17.11 -8.14
CA ARG A 140 16.44 -16.67 -9.54
C ARG A 140 17.70 -17.08 -10.29
N GLN A 141 18.89 -16.95 -9.71
CA GLN A 141 20.16 -17.39 -10.31
C GLN A 141 20.24 -18.91 -10.47
N ALA A 142 19.59 -19.66 -9.56
CA ALA A 142 19.48 -21.11 -9.63
C ALA A 142 18.38 -21.59 -10.58
N ASP A 143 17.68 -20.69 -11.27
CA ASP A 143 16.52 -20.99 -12.13
C ASP A 143 15.41 -21.74 -11.37
N MET A 144 15.30 -21.48 -10.06
CA MET A 144 14.32 -22.07 -9.16
C MET A 144 13.09 -21.16 -8.93
N LEU A 145 13.18 -19.90 -9.35
CA LEU A 145 12.05 -18.97 -9.36
C LEU A 145 11.43 -18.95 -10.75
N ILE A 146 10.19 -19.40 -10.84
CA ILE A 146 9.39 -19.25 -12.03
C ILE A 146 8.61 -17.94 -11.89
N ASP A 147 8.93 -16.93 -12.73
CA ASP A 147 8.26 -15.62 -12.68
C ASP A 147 6.76 -15.70 -13.06
N SER A 148 6.36 -16.78 -13.73
CA SER A 148 4.97 -17.13 -14.04
C SER A 148 4.79 -18.65 -14.11
N ALA A 149 3.96 -19.23 -13.25
CA ALA A 149 3.57 -20.63 -13.38
C ALA A 149 2.30 -20.72 -14.25
N THR A 150 2.26 -21.66 -15.19
CA THR A 150 0.95 -22.04 -15.77
C THR A 150 0.10 -22.70 -14.69
N ASP A 151 -1.22 -22.70 -14.86
CA ASP A 151 -2.11 -23.39 -13.91
C ASP A 151 -1.66 -24.83 -13.70
N ILE A 152 -1.32 -25.55 -14.78
CA ILE A 152 -0.83 -26.93 -14.72
C ILE A 152 0.44 -27.04 -13.86
N GLN A 153 1.41 -26.14 -13.99
CA GLN A 153 2.63 -26.16 -13.19
C GLN A 153 2.35 -25.91 -11.71
N LEU A 154 1.44 -24.99 -11.39
CA LEU A 154 1.02 -24.71 -10.02
C LEU A 154 0.36 -25.96 -9.39
N LEU A 155 -0.53 -26.61 -10.14
CA LEU A 155 -1.24 -27.81 -9.71
C LEU A 155 -0.25 -28.97 -9.50
N GLN A 156 0.67 -29.20 -10.44
CA GLN A 156 1.71 -30.23 -10.29
C GLN A 156 2.57 -29.99 -9.04
N GLU A 157 2.97 -28.74 -8.77
CA GLU A 157 3.77 -28.41 -7.59
C GLU A 157 3.00 -28.63 -6.27
N LEU A 158 1.72 -28.26 -6.21
CA LEU A 158 0.87 -28.54 -5.06
C LEU A 158 0.67 -30.05 -4.85
N SER A 159 0.54 -30.81 -5.94
CA SER A 159 0.39 -32.28 -5.92
C SER A 159 1.67 -32.94 -5.39
N ASN A 160 2.83 -32.51 -5.87
CA ASN A 160 4.14 -32.99 -5.41
C ASN A 160 4.36 -32.76 -3.90
N ARG A 161 3.71 -31.75 -3.32
CA ARG A 161 3.74 -31.47 -1.86
C ARG A 161 2.77 -32.34 -1.05
N GLY A 162 2.10 -33.31 -1.69
CA GLY A 162 1.14 -34.21 -1.07
C GLY A 162 -0.14 -33.50 -0.60
N ARG A 163 -0.46 -32.34 -1.18
CA ARG A 163 -1.69 -31.62 -0.87
C ARG A 163 -2.77 -32.02 -1.86
N LEU A 164 -3.94 -32.37 -1.34
CA LEU A 164 -5.16 -32.52 -2.13
C LEU A 164 -5.74 -31.14 -2.39
N PHE A 165 -6.05 -30.84 -3.64
CA PHE A 165 -6.72 -29.61 -4.04
C PHE A 165 -7.59 -29.86 -5.26
N PHE A 166 -8.61 -29.02 -5.37
CA PHE A 166 -9.36 -28.75 -6.59
C PHE A 166 -9.13 -27.28 -6.92
N THR A 167 -9.01 -26.96 -8.20
CA THR A 167 -8.79 -25.58 -8.64
C THR A 167 -9.86 -25.18 -9.63
N PHE A 168 -10.51 -24.07 -9.31
CA PHE A 168 -11.45 -23.37 -10.18
C PHE A 168 -10.65 -22.32 -10.95
N ILE A 169 -10.47 -22.57 -12.25
CA ILE A 169 -9.87 -21.63 -13.18
C ILE A 169 -11.04 -20.95 -13.88
N MET A 170 -11.15 -19.63 -13.77
CA MET A 170 -12.10 -18.87 -14.57
C MET A 170 -11.36 -18.45 -15.83
N ASP A 171 -11.89 -18.80 -17.01
CA ASP A 171 -11.20 -18.54 -18.28
C ASP A 171 -11.38 -17.09 -18.76
N ASP A 172 -12.31 -16.36 -18.15
CA ASP A 172 -12.50 -14.93 -18.39
C ASP A 172 -11.57 -14.09 -17.50
N ASP A 173 -10.54 -13.51 -18.14
CA ASP A 173 -9.57 -12.57 -17.53
C ASP A 173 -10.23 -11.30 -16.98
N GLU A 174 -11.49 -11.05 -17.33
CA GLU A 174 -12.22 -9.90 -16.88
C GLU A 174 -13.58 -10.35 -16.34
N PHE A 175 -13.89 -9.99 -15.11
CA PHE A 175 -15.27 -9.83 -14.61
C PHE A 175 -15.99 -8.72 -15.41
N ARG A 176 -15.87 -8.72 -16.74
CA ARG A 176 -16.69 -7.93 -17.63
C ARG A 176 -18.00 -8.68 -17.68
N TYR A 177 -18.91 -8.24 -16.82
CA TYR A 177 -20.34 -8.55 -16.81
C TYR A 177 -20.97 -8.17 -18.16
N GLN A 178 -20.58 -8.85 -19.24
CA GLN A 178 -21.27 -8.74 -20.51
C GLN A 178 -22.56 -9.54 -20.36
N GLU A 179 -23.67 -8.82 -20.40
CA GLU A 179 -25.02 -9.37 -20.31
C GLU A 179 -25.17 -10.57 -21.27
N GLY A 180 -25.35 -11.77 -20.71
CA GLY A 180 -25.92 -12.90 -21.44
C GLY A 180 -25.02 -14.07 -21.77
N LEU A 181 -23.75 -14.11 -21.34
CA LEU A 181 -22.95 -15.34 -21.44
C LEU A 181 -22.77 -16.01 -20.07
N PRO A 182 -22.88 -17.35 -20.01
CA PRO A 182 -22.50 -18.09 -18.82
C PRO A 182 -21.01 -17.83 -18.54
N ILE A 183 -20.65 -17.68 -17.26
CA ILE A 183 -19.23 -17.61 -16.90
C ILE A 183 -18.64 -19.00 -17.18
N GLU A 184 -17.66 -19.04 -18.07
CA GLU A 184 -16.95 -20.28 -18.40
C GLU A 184 -15.76 -20.46 -17.47
N GLY A 185 -15.63 -21.67 -16.94
CA GLY A 185 -14.49 -22.04 -16.12
C GLY A 185 -14.09 -23.49 -16.31
N ARG A 186 -12.94 -23.83 -15.74
CA ARG A 186 -12.41 -25.19 -15.70
C ARG A 186 -12.19 -25.59 -14.25
N ILE A 187 -12.59 -26.83 -13.94
CA ILE A 187 -12.32 -27.45 -12.66
C ILE A 187 -11.30 -28.55 -12.91
N THR A 188 -10.16 -28.44 -12.23
CA THR A 188 -9.08 -29.42 -12.30
C THR A 188 -8.81 -29.99 -10.92
N TRP A 189 -8.49 -31.29 -10.85
CA TRP A 189 -8.14 -31.97 -9.61
C TRP A 189 -7.02 -33.00 -9.82
N THR A 190 -6.38 -33.38 -8.72
CA THR A 190 -5.35 -34.42 -8.68
C THR A 190 -5.94 -35.83 -8.81
N ASP A 191 -5.17 -36.77 -9.33
CA ASP A 191 -5.46 -38.23 -9.41
C ASP A 191 -6.03 -38.87 -8.14
N SER A 192 -5.74 -38.28 -6.99
CA SER A 192 -6.16 -38.73 -5.67
C SER A 192 -7.64 -38.47 -5.37
N LEU A 193 -8.33 -37.68 -6.20
CA LEU A 193 -9.78 -37.44 -6.12
C LEU A 193 -10.47 -38.11 -7.30
N ASN A 194 -11.52 -38.88 -7.02
CA ASN A 194 -12.36 -39.41 -8.09
C ASN A 194 -13.50 -38.43 -8.43
N GLU A 195 -14.19 -38.66 -9.55
CA GLU A 195 -15.30 -37.83 -10.01
C GLU A 195 -16.43 -37.69 -8.98
N ALA A 196 -16.69 -38.72 -8.17
CA ALA A 196 -17.73 -38.67 -7.14
C ALA A 196 -17.34 -37.75 -5.98
N ASP A 197 -16.06 -37.73 -5.58
CA ASP A 197 -15.54 -36.82 -4.56
C ASP A 197 -15.66 -35.37 -5.02
N VAL A 198 -15.32 -35.10 -6.28
CA VAL A 198 -15.42 -33.75 -6.88
C VAL A 198 -16.87 -33.29 -6.94
N LYS A 199 -17.79 -34.15 -7.39
CA LYS A 199 -19.23 -33.85 -7.39
C LYS A 199 -19.75 -33.57 -5.99
N TYR A 200 -19.31 -34.35 -4.99
CA TYR A 200 -19.68 -34.13 -3.61
C TYR A 200 -19.23 -32.76 -3.11
N VAL A 201 -17.95 -32.43 -3.30
CA VAL A 201 -17.38 -31.13 -2.90
C VAL A 201 -18.11 -29.97 -3.57
N ILE A 202 -18.35 -30.03 -4.87
CA ILE A 202 -19.07 -28.97 -5.60
C ILE A 202 -20.49 -28.81 -5.07
N SER A 203 -21.20 -29.93 -4.83
CA SER A 203 -22.56 -29.87 -4.27
C SER A 203 -22.59 -29.26 -2.87
N ARG A 204 -21.56 -29.53 -2.05
CA ARG A 204 -21.40 -28.93 -0.72
C ARG A 204 -21.08 -27.44 -0.79
N LEU A 205 -20.16 -27.04 -1.67
CA LEU A 205 -19.82 -25.64 -1.88
C LEU A 205 -21.05 -24.84 -2.33
N ALA A 206 -21.84 -25.37 -3.27
CA ALA A 206 -23.09 -24.73 -3.68
C ALA A 206 -24.06 -24.58 -2.51
N ALA A 207 -24.27 -25.65 -1.73
CA ALA A 207 -25.17 -25.62 -0.58
C ALA A 207 -24.70 -24.68 0.56
N ASP A 208 -23.39 -24.58 0.79
CA ASP A 208 -22.83 -23.67 1.80
C ASP A 208 -22.83 -22.22 1.30
N TRP A 209 -22.52 -21.98 0.01
CA TRP A 209 -22.62 -20.67 -0.61
C TRP A 209 -24.04 -20.11 -0.52
N CYS A 210 -25.05 -20.90 -0.88
CA CYS A 210 -26.46 -20.50 -0.77
C CYS A 210 -26.93 -20.27 0.66
N ARG A 211 -26.24 -20.83 1.68
CA ARG A 211 -26.56 -20.61 3.09
C ARG A 211 -25.95 -19.33 3.62
N ASP A 212 -24.70 -19.07 3.29
CA ASP A 212 -23.91 -17.99 3.87
C ASP A 212 -24.06 -16.67 3.10
N HIS A 213 -24.43 -16.73 1.82
CA HIS A 213 -24.73 -15.55 1.00
C HIS A 213 -26.23 -15.43 0.78
N ASP A 214 -26.77 -14.23 1.03
CA ASP A 214 -28.16 -13.94 0.71
C ASP A 214 -28.34 -13.88 -0.81
N MET A 215 -28.70 -15.04 -1.37
CA MET A 215 -28.93 -15.19 -2.80
C MET A 215 -30.03 -14.26 -3.32
N LYS A 216 -30.90 -13.72 -2.45
CA LYS A 216 -31.89 -12.71 -2.86
C LYS A 216 -31.24 -11.36 -3.12
N ILE A 217 -30.33 -10.93 -2.24
CA ILE A 217 -29.56 -9.70 -2.46
C ILE A 217 -28.73 -9.85 -3.74
N TYR A 218 -28.08 -11.00 -3.92
CA TYR A 218 -27.34 -11.28 -5.15
C TYR A 218 -28.28 -11.29 -6.37
N SER A 219 -29.41 -12.00 -6.33
CA SER A 219 -30.35 -12.03 -7.46
C SER A 219 -30.96 -10.66 -7.79
N ASP A 220 -31.21 -9.81 -6.79
CA ASP A 220 -31.72 -8.46 -6.98
C ASP A 220 -30.70 -7.57 -7.71
N GLU A 221 -29.40 -7.83 -7.54
CA GLU A 221 -28.33 -7.20 -8.32
C GLU A 221 -28.27 -7.71 -9.78
N PHE A 222 -28.91 -8.85 -10.09
CA PHE A 222 -28.91 -9.51 -11.41
C PHE A 222 -30.31 -9.66 -12.03
N ASP A 223 -31.24 -8.73 -11.78
CA ASP A 223 -32.61 -8.75 -12.34
C ASP A 223 -33.36 -10.09 -12.11
N GLY A 224 -33.06 -10.78 -11.02
CA GLY A 224 -33.62 -12.09 -10.67
C GLY A 224 -33.02 -13.28 -11.42
N ASN A 225 -32.00 -13.07 -12.28
CA ASN A 225 -31.38 -14.11 -13.11
C ASN A 225 -29.87 -14.20 -12.80
N PRO A 226 -29.46 -14.97 -11.79
CA PRO A 226 -28.04 -15.16 -11.52
C PRO A 226 -27.33 -15.77 -12.75
N PRO A 227 -26.06 -15.42 -13.01
CA PRO A 227 -25.33 -15.95 -14.14
C PRO A 227 -25.22 -17.48 -14.06
N GLU A 228 -25.49 -18.15 -15.18
CA GLU A 228 -25.23 -19.58 -15.31
C GLU A 228 -23.72 -19.81 -15.30
N LEU A 229 -23.23 -20.77 -14.50
CA LEU A 229 -21.81 -21.15 -14.48
C LEU A 229 -21.64 -22.43 -15.28
N LYS A 230 -20.78 -22.42 -16.30
CA LYS A 230 -20.46 -23.64 -17.06
C LYS A 230 -19.02 -24.03 -16.78
N TYR A 231 -18.85 -25.24 -16.26
CA TYR A 231 -17.53 -25.77 -15.96
C TYR A 231 -17.17 -26.96 -16.85
N VAL A 232 -15.95 -26.98 -17.37
CA VAL A 232 -15.38 -28.21 -17.91
C VAL A 232 -14.53 -28.84 -16.82
N ALA A 233 -14.85 -30.09 -16.45
CA ALA A 233 -14.20 -30.76 -15.34
C ALA A 233 -13.34 -31.92 -15.87
N GLY A 234 -12.08 -31.98 -15.44
CA GLY A 234 -11.18 -33.04 -15.85
C GLY A 234 -10.07 -33.29 -14.84
N GLU A 235 -9.55 -34.52 -14.85
CA GLU A 235 -8.30 -34.84 -14.19
C GLU A 235 -7.16 -34.03 -14.84
N LEU A 236 -6.19 -33.61 -14.04
CA LEU A 236 -5.00 -32.91 -14.53
C LEU A 236 -4.39 -33.68 -15.72
N ASP A 237 -4.11 -32.98 -16.83
CA ASP A 237 -3.55 -33.53 -18.08
C ASP A 237 -4.48 -34.41 -18.95
N THR A 238 -5.77 -34.55 -18.60
CA THR A 238 -6.77 -35.20 -19.48
C THR A 238 -7.61 -34.17 -20.25
N GLN A 239 -7.98 -34.46 -21.51
CA GLN A 239 -9.03 -33.69 -22.19
C GLN A 239 -10.34 -33.93 -21.42
N GLY A 240 -10.72 -32.96 -20.58
CA GLY A 240 -11.82 -33.08 -19.64
C GLY A 240 -13.17 -33.35 -20.29
N THR A 241 -14.09 -33.92 -19.50
CA THR A 241 -15.51 -34.03 -19.89
C THR A 241 -16.20 -32.71 -19.52
N ALA A 242 -17.04 -32.17 -20.41
CA ALA A 242 -17.82 -30.98 -20.08
C ALA A 242 -18.92 -31.34 -19.07
N TYR A 243 -18.99 -30.63 -17.94
CA TYR A 243 -20.02 -30.84 -16.92
C TYR A 243 -20.80 -29.53 -16.71
N ASN A 244 -22.04 -29.48 -17.19
CA ASN A 244 -22.89 -28.32 -16.90
C ASN A 244 -23.34 -28.38 -15.45
N PHE A 245 -22.95 -27.39 -14.64
CA PHE A 245 -23.43 -27.22 -13.28
C PHE A 245 -24.47 -26.11 -13.27
N SER A 246 -25.73 -26.47 -13.11
CA SER A 246 -26.80 -25.50 -12.84
C SER A 246 -26.94 -25.33 -11.34
N PHE A 247 -27.04 -24.09 -10.86
CA PHE A 247 -27.43 -23.85 -9.47
C PHE A 247 -28.84 -24.44 -9.23
N PRO A 248 -29.10 -25.03 -8.06
CA PRO A 248 -30.45 -25.42 -7.71
C PRO A 248 -31.36 -24.19 -7.78
N SER A 249 -32.42 -24.27 -8.57
CA SER A 249 -33.43 -23.21 -8.61
C SER A 249 -34.02 -23.05 -7.22
N THR A 250 -34.19 -21.80 -6.76
CA THR A 250 -34.81 -21.48 -5.48
C THR A 250 -36.26 -21.97 -5.34
N ASP A 251 -36.85 -22.45 -6.44
CA ASP A 251 -38.24 -22.90 -6.51
C ASP A 251 -38.44 -24.38 -6.15
N ASP A 252 -37.38 -25.17 -5.95
CA ASP A 252 -37.49 -26.61 -5.68
C ASP A 252 -37.65 -26.97 -4.19
N ASP A 253 -37.61 -26.00 -3.27
CA ASP A 253 -37.75 -26.20 -1.81
C ASP A 253 -39.10 -25.67 -1.23
N ALA A 254 -40.16 -25.64 -2.05
CA ALA A 254 -41.53 -25.30 -1.61
C ALA A 254 -42.44 -26.52 -1.44
#